data_AF-A0A1G7JSZ4-F1
#
_entry.id   AF-A0A1G7JSZ4-F1
#
_cell.length_a   1.000
_cell.length_b   1.000
_cell.length_c   1.000
_cell.angle_alpha   90.00
_cell.angle_beta   90.00
_cell.angle_gamma   90.00
#
_symmetry.space_group_name_H-M   'P 1'
#
loop_
_entity.id
_entity.type
_entity.pdbx_description
1 polymer ?
#
loop_
_entity_poly.entity_id
_entity_poly.type
_entity_poly.pdbx_seq_one_letter_code
_entity_poly.pdbx_strand_id
1 'polypeptide(L)'
;MTEQELEQLKYPIGKFECPELITEAQIDKWILDLQLLPERIQALVTSLTSEQLETPYRPEGWSLRQLIHHIADSHHHSYTRFKWALSEDEPLIKAYEEKEWSSLFDARTAPIILSLNYLVALHAKLVYLLKGLSATDLKKVYVHPEGNVRVSVAENIGKYAWHGNHHLAQIRGLVTRMDW
;
A
#
# COMPACT_ATOMS: atom_id res chain seq x y z
N MET A 1 -0.45 -26.69 6.45
CA MET A 1 0.24 -25.45 6.77
C MET A 1 -0.09 -25.09 8.21
N THR A 2 0.91 -24.83 9.03
CA THR A 2 0.74 -24.46 10.45
C THR A 2 0.20 -23.03 10.56
N GLU A 3 -0.31 -22.67 11.75
CA GLU A 3 -0.76 -21.30 12.04
C GLU A 3 0.40 -20.29 11.90
N GLN A 4 1.59 -20.69 12.33
CA GLN A 4 2.80 -19.86 12.22
C GLN A 4 3.21 -19.64 10.74
N GLU A 5 3.13 -20.67 9.91
CA GLU A 5 3.37 -20.54 8.46
C GLU A 5 2.34 -19.61 7.81
N LEU A 6 1.06 -19.70 8.21
CA LEU A 6 0.01 -18.82 7.69
C LEU A 6 0.24 -17.36 8.08
N GLU A 7 0.62 -17.09 9.33
CA GLU A 7 0.93 -15.73 9.79
C GLU A 7 2.15 -15.17 9.05
N GLN A 8 3.17 -15.98 8.78
CA GLN A 8 4.33 -15.57 7.99
C GLN A 8 3.96 -15.23 6.54
N LEU A 9 3.01 -15.96 5.94
CA LEU A 9 2.48 -15.62 4.61
C LEU A 9 1.65 -14.34 4.64
N LYS A 10 0.91 -14.09 5.73
CA LYS A 10 0.09 -12.90 5.90
C LYS A 10 0.96 -11.66 6.12
N TYR A 11 1.96 -11.73 7.00
CA TYR A 11 2.86 -10.63 7.36
C TYR A 11 4.33 -10.99 7.12
N PRO A 12 4.76 -11.13 5.85
CA PRO A 12 6.11 -11.60 5.52
C PRO A 12 7.23 -10.67 5.98
N ILE A 13 6.91 -9.41 6.28
CA ILE A 13 7.85 -8.40 6.80
C ILE A 13 7.42 -7.86 8.18
N GLY A 14 6.57 -8.60 8.90
CA GLY A 14 5.97 -8.13 10.15
C GLY A 14 4.89 -7.06 9.95
N LYS A 15 4.42 -6.48 11.05
CA LYS A 15 3.41 -5.40 11.09
C LYS A 15 4.09 -4.03 11.14
N PHE A 16 3.38 -2.99 10.75
CA PHE A 16 3.89 -1.62 10.90
C PHE A 16 3.94 -1.25 12.38
N GLU A 17 5.12 -0.85 12.83
CA GLU A 17 5.34 -0.26 14.15
C GLU A 17 5.78 1.19 13.94
N CYS A 18 4.93 2.14 14.34
CA CYS A 18 5.27 3.55 14.23
C CYS A 18 6.34 3.89 15.27
N PRO A 19 7.49 4.48 14.89
CA PRO A 19 8.45 5.00 15.85
C PRO A 19 7.82 6.11 16.71
N GLU A 20 8.21 6.19 17.99
CA GLU A 20 7.81 7.29 18.88
C GLU A 20 8.28 8.66 18.36
N LEU A 21 9.49 8.69 17.79
CA LEU A 21 10.05 9.86 17.12
C LEU A 21 10.34 9.52 15.65
N ILE A 22 9.63 10.20 14.76
CA ILE A 22 9.86 10.12 13.32
C ILE A 22 10.92 11.14 12.91
N THR A 23 12.06 10.65 12.43
CA THR A 23 13.19 11.45 11.97
C THR A 23 13.09 11.78 10.48
N GLU A 24 13.78 12.84 10.05
CA GLU A 24 13.87 13.22 8.63
C GLU A 24 14.45 12.08 7.77
N ALA A 25 15.50 11.39 8.24
CA ALA A 25 16.08 10.25 7.54
C ALA A 25 15.08 9.08 7.36
N GLN A 26 14.17 8.85 8.31
CA GLN A 26 13.11 7.86 8.16
C GLN A 26 12.08 8.29 7.11
N ILE A 27 11.69 9.57 7.12
CA ILE A 27 10.78 10.13 6.13
C ILE A 27 11.37 10.02 4.72
N ASP A 28 12.63 10.39 4.54
CA ASP A 28 13.33 10.29 3.25
C ASP A 28 13.37 8.84 2.75
N LYS A 29 13.68 7.89 3.64
CA LYS A 29 13.66 6.46 3.32
C LYS A 29 12.26 5.99 2.90
N TRP A 30 11.21 6.38 3.63
CA TRP A 30 9.84 5.99 3.31
C TRP A 30 9.36 6.62 2.00
N ILE A 31 9.73 7.89 1.72
CA ILE A 31 9.46 8.53 0.44
C ILE A 31 10.19 7.80 -0.69
N LEU A 32 11.43 7.35 -0.48
CA LEU A 32 12.16 6.55 -1.47
C LEU A 32 11.49 5.20 -1.71
N ASP A 33 11.02 4.51 -0.67
CA ASP A 33 10.28 3.26 -0.81
C ASP A 33 8.99 3.46 -1.61
N LEU A 34 8.23 4.52 -1.33
CA LEU A 34 7.06 4.90 -2.12
C LEU A 34 7.44 5.23 -3.57
N GLN A 35 8.55 5.92 -3.80
CA GLN A 35 9.02 6.27 -5.15
C GLN A 35 9.35 5.03 -5.98
N LEU A 36 9.99 4.02 -5.39
CA LEU A 36 10.46 2.82 -6.09
C LEU A 36 9.38 1.72 -6.19
N LEU A 37 8.30 1.82 -5.42
CA LEU A 37 7.28 0.77 -5.33
C LEU A 37 6.67 0.39 -6.69
N PRO A 38 6.21 1.32 -7.55
CA PRO A 38 5.55 0.94 -8.80
C PRO A 38 6.46 0.12 -9.74
N GLU A 39 7.72 0.53 -9.87
CA GLU A 39 8.73 -0.18 -10.68
C GLU A 39 9.01 -1.59 -10.11
N ARG A 40 9.15 -1.69 -8.79
CA ARG A 40 9.39 -2.98 -8.10
C ARG A 40 8.23 -3.95 -8.28
N ILE A 41 6.98 -3.46 -8.22
CA ILE A 41 5.81 -4.31 -8.48
C ILE A 41 5.82 -4.74 -9.94
N GLN A 42 5.97 -3.80 -10.87
CA GLN A 42 5.98 -4.09 -12.31
C GLN A 42 7.03 -5.15 -12.68
N ALA A 43 8.24 -5.04 -12.14
CA ALA A 43 9.32 -6.00 -12.38
C ALA A 43 8.99 -7.43 -11.94
N LEU A 44 8.16 -7.61 -10.89
CA LEU A 44 7.78 -8.93 -10.40
C LEU A 44 6.60 -9.56 -11.16
N VAL A 45 5.77 -8.76 -11.81
CA VAL A 45 4.47 -9.24 -12.33
C VAL A 45 4.36 -9.22 -13.85
N THR A 46 5.27 -8.53 -14.56
CA THR A 46 5.18 -8.37 -16.02
C THR A 46 5.42 -9.68 -16.79
N SER A 47 6.18 -10.62 -16.23
CA SER A 47 6.41 -11.95 -16.82
C SER A 47 5.30 -12.95 -16.52
N LEU A 48 4.38 -12.63 -15.61
CA LEU A 48 3.37 -13.59 -15.15
C LEU A 48 2.26 -13.77 -16.19
N THR A 49 1.84 -15.03 -16.38
CA THR A 49 0.69 -15.37 -17.21
C THR A 49 -0.62 -14.97 -16.52
N SER A 50 -1.70 -14.89 -17.30
CA SER A 50 -3.03 -14.61 -16.72
C SER A 50 -3.45 -15.67 -15.69
N GLU A 51 -3.08 -16.94 -15.90
CA GLU A 51 -3.36 -18.03 -14.97
C GLU A 51 -2.57 -17.89 -13.66
N GLN A 52 -1.30 -17.51 -13.74
CA GLN A 52 -0.47 -17.23 -12.55
C GLN A 52 -1.05 -16.06 -11.73
N LEU A 53 -1.60 -15.03 -12.41
CA LEU A 53 -2.23 -13.88 -11.75
C LEU A 53 -3.50 -14.25 -10.97
N GLU A 54 -4.18 -15.35 -11.31
CA GLU A 54 -5.32 -15.87 -10.55
C GLU A 54 -4.92 -16.66 -9.29
N THR A 55 -3.61 -16.92 -9.10
CA THR A 55 -3.15 -17.71 -7.96
C THR A 55 -3.19 -16.89 -6.67
N PRO A 56 -3.83 -17.40 -5.60
CA PRO A 56 -3.80 -16.75 -4.28
C PRO A 56 -2.38 -16.65 -3.70
N TYR A 57 -2.02 -15.49 -3.13
CA TYR A 57 -0.70 -15.34 -2.49
C TYR A 57 -0.53 -16.20 -1.22
N ARG A 58 -1.65 -16.65 -0.65
CA ARG A 58 -1.75 -17.61 0.45
C ARG A 58 -3.11 -18.35 0.37
N PRO A 59 -3.28 -19.50 1.05
CA PRO A 59 -4.59 -20.14 1.19
C PRO A 59 -5.66 -19.15 1.67
N GLU A 60 -6.81 -19.15 0.99
CA GLU A 60 -7.96 -18.24 1.24
C GLU A 60 -7.61 -16.74 1.17
N GLY A 61 -6.45 -16.39 0.62
CA GLY A 61 -6.05 -15.02 0.35
C GLY A 61 -6.53 -14.54 -1.02
N TRP A 62 -6.26 -13.28 -1.30
CA TRP A 62 -6.47 -12.70 -2.62
C TRP A 62 -5.56 -13.30 -3.69
N SER A 63 -6.04 -13.36 -4.93
CA SER A 63 -5.18 -13.59 -6.09
C SER A 63 -4.17 -12.45 -6.26
N LEU A 64 -3.08 -12.70 -6.99
CA LEU A 64 -2.15 -11.62 -7.33
C LEU A 64 -2.84 -10.46 -8.06
N ARG A 65 -3.80 -10.76 -8.94
CA ARG A 65 -4.59 -9.72 -9.62
C ARG A 65 -5.32 -8.83 -8.63
N GLN A 66 -6.11 -9.42 -7.72
CA GLN A 66 -6.83 -8.67 -6.69
C GLN A 66 -5.88 -7.87 -5.81
N LEU A 67 -4.74 -8.46 -5.43
CA LEU A 67 -3.73 -7.80 -4.61
C LEU A 67 -3.13 -6.56 -5.30
N ILE A 68 -2.85 -6.63 -6.61
CA ILE A 68 -2.33 -5.49 -7.38
C ILE A 68 -3.37 -4.37 -7.51
N HIS A 69 -4.63 -4.72 -7.75
CA HIS A 69 -5.73 -3.75 -7.77
C HIS A 69 -5.93 -3.09 -6.39
N HIS A 70 -5.89 -3.88 -5.31
CA HIS A 70 -5.95 -3.38 -3.94
C HIS A 70 -4.84 -2.37 -3.62
N ILE A 71 -3.60 -2.62 -4.04
CA ILE A 71 -2.50 -1.67 -3.82
C ILE A 71 -2.83 -0.31 -4.46
N ALA A 72 -3.37 -0.32 -5.68
CA ALA A 72 -3.80 0.90 -6.37
C ALA A 72 -4.93 1.64 -5.63
N ASP A 73 -5.98 0.93 -5.22
CA ASP A 73 -7.12 1.52 -4.52
C ASP A 73 -6.74 2.07 -3.14
N SER A 74 -6.01 1.26 -2.36
CA SER A 74 -5.54 1.65 -1.03
C SER A 74 -4.64 2.88 -1.08
N HIS A 75 -3.75 2.97 -2.07
CA HIS A 75 -2.84 4.10 -2.23
C HIS A 75 -3.58 5.34 -2.77
N HIS A 76 -4.64 5.17 -3.57
CA HIS A 76 -5.51 6.29 -3.96
C HIS A 76 -6.21 6.88 -2.73
N HIS A 77 -6.79 6.04 -1.88
CA HIS A 77 -7.38 6.46 -0.62
C HIS A 77 -6.35 7.18 0.25
N SER A 78 -5.12 6.68 0.33
CA SER A 78 -4.02 7.35 1.03
C SER A 78 -3.72 8.74 0.51
N TYR A 79 -3.58 8.87 -0.81
CA TYR A 79 -3.30 10.15 -1.45
C TYR A 79 -4.38 11.19 -1.14
N THR A 80 -5.65 10.77 -1.13
CA THR A 80 -6.77 11.61 -0.71
C THR A 80 -6.67 12.00 0.77
N ARG A 81 -6.31 11.07 1.66
CA ARG A 81 -6.10 11.34 3.10
C ARG A 81 -4.97 12.34 3.34
N PHE A 82 -3.86 12.25 2.58
CA PHE A 82 -2.81 13.26 2.61
C PHE A 82 -3.34 14.64 2.24
N LYS A 83 -4.15 14.74 1.18
CA LYS A 83 -4.75 16.03 0.78
C LYS A 83 -5.63 16.60 1.89
N TRP A 84 -6.53 15.80 2.43
CA TRP A 84 -7.42 16.23 3.53
C TRP A 84 -6.63 16.70 4.76
N ALA A 85 -5.68 15.90 5.25
CA ALA A 85 -4.86 16.28 6.41
C ALA A 85 -4.09 17.60 6.18
N LEU A 86 -3.70 17.89 4.94
CA LEU A 86 -2.94 19.09 4.61
C LEU A 86 -3.80 20.34 4.41
N SER A 87 -5.07 20.17 4.01
CA SER A 87 -5.98 21.26 3.64
C SER A 87 -7.11 21.55 4.63
N GLU A 88 -7.39 20.63 5.55
CA GLU A 88 -8.48 20.73 6.52
C GLU A 88 -7.95 20.61 7.95
N ASP A 89 -8.73 21.09 8.91
CA ASP A 89 -8.40 21.01 10.33
C ASP A 89 -8.87 19.66 10.89
N GLU A 90 -7.92 18.73 11.04
CA GLU A 90 -8.11 17.40 11.64
C GLU A 90 -9.35 16.62 11.13
N PRO A 91 -9.52 16.47 9.80
CA PRO A 91 -10.74 15.93 9.24
C PRO A 91 -10.97 14.47 9.62
N LEU A 92 -12.24 14.11 9.88
CA LEU A 92 -12.67 12.71 9.98
C LEU A 92 -12.75 12.10 8.57
N ILE A 93 -11.88 11.13 8.28
CA ILE A 93 -11.82 10.52 6.94
C ILE A 93 -12.87 9.43 6.77
N LYS A 94 -13.18 9.12 5.51
CA LYS A 94 -14.02 7.97 5.16
C LYS A 94 -13.18 6.69 5.06
N ALA A 95 -13.50 5.70 5.91
CA ALA A 95 -13.01 4.33 5.76
C ALA A 95 -13.73 3.62 4.61
N TYR A 96 -13.14 2.55 4.09
CA TYR A 96 -13.70 1.75 3.01
C TYR A 96 -13.48 0.26 3.30
N GLU A 97 -14.39 -0.57 2.80
CA GLU A 97 -14.36 -2.02 2.99
C GLU A 97 -13.48 -2.67 1.92
N GLU A 98 -12.18 -2.80 2.18
CA GLU A 98 -11.19 -3.32 1.21
C GLU A 98 -11.56 -4.72 0.67
N LYS A 99 -12.15 -5.57 1.51
CA LYS A 99 -12.60 -6.91 1.10
C LYS A 99 -13.74 -6.83 0.08
N GLU A 100 -14.71 -5.96 0.31
CA GLU A 100 -15.82 -5.76 -0.60
C GLU A 100 -15.33 -5.20 -1.94
N TRP A 101 -14.40 -4.23 -1.91
CA TRP A 101 -13.77 -3.69 -3.13
C TRP A 101 -13.01 -4.76 -3.91
N SER A 102 -12.21 -5.57 -3.23
CA SER A 102 -11.47 -6.68 -3.87
C SER A 102 -12.38 -7.75 -4.48
N SER A 103 -13.64 -7.83 -4.04
CA SER A 103 -14.63 -8.80 -4.52
C SER A 103 -15.41 -8.32 -5.76
N LEU A 104 -15.28 -7.04 -6.12
CA LEU A 104 -15.90 -6.47 -7.31
C LEU A 104 -15.36 -7.12 -8.59
N PHE A 105 -16.14 -7.02 -9.67
CA PHE A 105 -15.80 -7.72 -10.92
C PHE A 105 -14.49 -7.18 -11.52
N ASP A 106 -14.22 -5.89 -11.42
CA ASP A 106 -13.03 -5.25 -11.96
C ASP A 106 -11.78 -5.68 -11.19
N ALA A 107 -11.81 -5.69 -9.85
CA ALA A 107 -10.71 -6.19 -9.04
C ALA A 107 -10.40 -7.68 -9.31
N ARG A 108 -11.38 -8.47 -9.75
CA ARG A 108 -11.21 -9.91 -10.05
C ARG A 108 -10.83 -10.22 -11.50
N THR A 109 -11.08 -9.32 -12.45
CA THR A 109 -10.97 -9.67 -13.88
C THR A 109 -10.27 -8.63 -14.75
N ALA A 110 -10.10 -7.40 -14.26
CA ALA A 110 -9.48 -6.35 -15.04
C ALA A 110 -8.00 -6.66 -15.33
N PRO A 111 -7.46 -6.20 -16.48
CA PRO A 111 -6.03 -6.28 -16.74
C PRO A 111 -5.22 -5.51 -15.69
N ILE A 112 -4.22 -6.15 -15.09
CA ILE A 112 -3.38 -5.53 -14.04
C ILE A 112 -2.65 -4.27 -14.53
N ILE A 113 -2.44 -4.13 -15.84
CA ILE A 113 -1.79 -2.97 -16.46
C ILE A 113 -2.52 -1.65 -16.14
N LEU A 114 -3.83 -1.69 -15.91
CA LEU A 114 -4.60 -0.52 -15.49
C LEU A 114 -4.10 0.00 -14.14
N SER A 115 -3.96 -0.88 -13.15
CA SER A 115 -3.45 -0.53 -11.83
C SER A 115 -1.96 -0.22 -11.84
N LEU A 116 -1.15 -0.91 -12.64
CA LEU A 116 0.28 -0.60 -12.75
C LEU A 116 0.52 0.81 -13.30
N ASN A 117 -0.14 1.16 -14.42
CA ASN A 117 -0.04 2.50 -15.00
C ASN A 117 -0.56 3.58 -14.04
N TYR A 118 -1.66 3.27 -13.34
CA TYR A 118 -2.23 4.17 -12.37
C TYR A 118 -1.31 4.40 -11.16
N LEU A 119 -0.70 3.33 -10.63
CA LEU A 119 0.28 3.43 -9.53
C LEU A 119 1.47 4.30 -9.91
N VAL A 120 1.99 4.20 -11.14
CA VAL A 120 3.07 5.07 -11.62
C VAL A 120 2.68 6.55 -11.52
N ALA A 121 1.52 6.91 -12.07
CA ALA A 121 1.04 8.30 -12.04
C ALA A 121 0.73 8.79 -10.61
N LEU A 122 0.05 7.96 -9.83
CA LEU A 122 -0.34 8.25 -8.45
C LEU A 122 0.89 8.47 -7.56
N HIS A 123 1.86 7.56 -7.61
CA HIS A 123 3.07 7.65 -6.80
C HIS A 123 3.98 8.80 -7.23
N ALA A 124 4.06 9.12 -8.53
CA ALA A 124 4.78 10.30 -8.98
C ALA A 124 4.20 11.59 -8.36
N LYS A 125 2.87 11.73 -8.35
CA LYS A 125 2.18 12.87 -7.70
C LYS A 125 2.36 12.86 -6.18
N LEU A 126 2.24 11.70 -5.55
CA LEU A 126 2.41 11.54 -4.10
C LEU A 126 3.82 11.93 -3.69
N VAL A 127 4.85 11.36 -4.30
CA VAL A 127 6.25 11.65 -3.98
C VAL A 127 6.58 13.12 -4.20
N TYR A 128 6.09 13.73 -5.29
CA TYR A 128 6.27 15.16 -5.54
C TYR A 128 5.66 16.01 -4.42
N LEU A 129 4.44 15.68 -3.96
CA LEU A 129 3.81 16.32 -2.82
C LEU A 129 4.65 16.17 -1.55
N LEU A 130 5.05 14.94 -1.21
CA LEU A 130 5.72 14.62 0.05
C LEU A 130 7.09 15.31 0.17
N LYS A 131 7.86 15.39 -0.93
CA LYS A 131 9.16 16.09 -0.95
C LYS A 131 9.06 17.61 -0.74
N GLY A 132 7.88 18.19 -0.94
CA GLY A 132 7.64 19.61 -0.75
C GLY A 132 7.08 20.00 0.62
N LEU A 133 6.88 19.05 1.53
CA LEU A 133 6.23 19.31 2.82
C LEU A 133 7.20 19.94 3.83
N SER A 134 6.68 20.91 4.59
CA SER A 134 7.40 21.49 5.72
C SER A 134 7.35 20.59 6.97
N ALA A 135 8.24 20.84 7.93
CA ALA A 135 8.16 20.21 9.26
C ALA A 135 6.83 20.46 9.99
N THR A 136 6.15 21.56 9.67
CA THR A 136 4.80 21.86 10.19
C THR A 136 3.71 21.06 9.49
N ASP A 137 3.81 20.86 8.17
CA ASP A 137 2.84 20.04 7.42
C ASP A 137 2.89 18.57 7.85
N LEU A 138 4.10 18.05 8.12
CA LEU A 138 4.31 16.69 8.61
C LEU A 138 3.59 16.40 9.94
N LYS A 139 3.32 17.43 10.75
CA LYS A 139 2.61 17.33 12.03
C LYS A 139 1.09 17.42 11.91
N LYS A 140 0.56 17.85 10.76
CA LYS A 140 -0.88 17.87 10.53
C LYS A 140 -1.43 16.44 10.59
N VAL A 141 -2.71 16.31 10.95
CA VAL A 141 -3.34 15.02 11.19
C VAL A 141 -4.67 14.90 10.47
N TYR A 142 -5.10 13.67 10.28
CA TYR A 142 -6.51 13.33 10.07
C TYR A 142 -6.97 12.38 11.17
N VAL A 143 -8.29 12.22 11.34
CA VAL A 143 -8.88 11.26 12.28
C VAL A 143 -9.41 10.06 11.50
N HIS A 144 -8.92 8.87 11.83
CA HIS A 144 -9.47 7.62 11.32
C HIS A 144 -10.71 7.23 12.13
N PRO A 145 -11.86 6.93 11.50
CA PRO A 145 -13.11 6.67 12.21
C PRO A 145 -13.05 5.40 13.06
N GLU A 146 -12.35 4.37 12.59
CA GLU A 146 -12.07 3.18 13.39
C GLU A 146 -11.13 3.53 14.54
N GLY A 147 -11.61 3.37 15.77
CA GLY A 147 -10.87 3.68 16.99
C GLY A 147 -10.67 5.18 17.27
N ASN A 148 -11.21 6.07 16.44
CA ASN A 148 -11.05 7.52 16.55
C ASN A 148 -9.58 7.97 16.69
N VAL A 149 -8.71 7.33 15.89
CA VAL A 149 -7.25 7.49 15.99
C VAL A 149 -6.78 8.66 15.14
N ARG A 150 -6.01 9.56 15.75
CA ARG A 150 -5.32 10.64 15.03
C ARG A 150 -4.10 10.07 14.34
N VAL A 151 -3.98 10.29 13.05
CA VAL A 151 -2.83 9.85 12.24
C VAL A 151 -2.16 11.08 11.65
N SER A 152 -0.88 11.27 11.96
CA SER A 152 -0.12 12.38 11.38
C SER A 152 0.25 12.12 9.92
N VAL A 153 0.52 13.18 9.17
CA VAL A 153 1.05 13.08 7.82
C VAL A 153 2.36 12.28 7.81
N ALA A 154 3.28 12.56 8.74
CA ALA A 154 4.54 11.81 8.87
C ALA A 154 4.31 10.30 9.11
N GLU A 155 3.40 9.95 10.02
CA GLU A 155 3.03 8.56 10.29
C GLU A 155 2.39 7.90 9.06
N ASN A 156 1.52 8.61 8.33
CA ASN A 156 0.87 8.07 7.14
C ASN A 156 1.88 7.77 6.02
N ILE A 157 2.97 8.55 5.90
CA ILE A 157 4.09 8.24 4.98
C ILE A 157 4.69 6.87 5.34
N GLY A 158 5.02 6.65 6.62
CA GLY A 158 5.58 5.38 7.09
C GLY A 158 4.63 4.20 6.93
N LYS A 159 3.35 4.39 7.29
CA LYS A 159 2.30 3.36 7.13
C LYS A 159 2.20 2.90 5.68
N TYR A 160 2.20 3.81 4.72
CA TYR A 160 2.04 3.46 3.31
C TYR A 160 3.33 2.99 2.63
N ALA A 161 4.51 3.41 3.11
CA ALA A 161 5.76 2.77 2.73
C ALA A 161 5.80 1.31 3.19
N TRP A 162 5.39 1.02 4.43
CA TRP A 162 5.25 -0.36 4.91
C TRP A 162 4.19 -1.13 4.13
N HIS A 163 2.98 -0.57 3.93
CA HIS A 163 1.89 -1.25 3.21
C HIS A 163 2.29 -1.65 1.79
N GLY A 164 2.95 -0.74 1.06
CA GLY A 164 3.50 -1.04 -0.26
C GLY A 164 4.54 -2.18 -0.22
N ASN A 165 5.53 -2.08 0.67
CA ASN A 165 6.56 -3.11 0.82
C ASN A 165 5.99 -4.46 1.31
N HIS A 166 4.94 -4.42 2.12
CA HIS A 166 4.24 -5.58 2.66
C HIS A 166 3.58 -6.39 1.54
N HIS A 167 2.79 -5.73 0.68
CA HIS A 167 2.17 -6.41 -0.46
C HIS A 167 3.19 -6.80 -1.54
N LEU A 168 4.23 -5.98 -1.74
CA LEU A 168 5.36 -6.36 -2.60
C LEU A 168 6.01 -7.68 -2.12
N ALA A 169 6.19 -7.85 -0.81
CA ALA A 169 6.74 -9.07 -0.22
C ALA A 169 5.79 -10.27 -0.36
N GLN A 170 4.47 -10.07 -0.27
CA GLN A 170 3.49 -11.12 -0.54
C GLN A 170 3.55 -11.60 -2.00
N ILE A 171 3.62 -10.67 -2.96
CA ILE A 171 3.78 -10.99 -4.40
C ILE A 171 5.08 -11.77 -4.62
N ARG A 172 6.22 -11.21 -4.16
CA ARG A 172 7.54 -11.83 -4.28
C ARG A 172 7.58 -13.22 -3.65
N GLY A 173 6.96 -13.36 -2.48
CA GLY A 173 6.89 -14.62 -1.74
C GLY A 173 6.17 -15.70 -2.55
N LEU A 174 5.04 -15.38 -3.21
CA LEU A 174 4.37 -16.34 -4.07
C LEU A 174 5.24 -16.70 -5.28
N VAL A 175 5.74 -15.71 -6.02
CA VAL A 175 6.61 -15.89 -7.20
C VAL A 175 7.79 -16.81 -6.87
N THR A 176 8.45 -16.58 -5.73
CA THR A 176 9.59 -17.41 -5.27
C THR A 176 9.17 -18.83 -4.94
N ARG A 177 8.05 -19.05 -4.24
CA ARG A 177 7.59 -20.40 -3.87
C ARG A 177 7.13 -21.23 -5.06
N MET A 178 6.72 -20.57 -6.14
CA MET A 178 6.21 -21.21 -7.34
C MET A 178 7.25 -21.31 -8.47
N ASP A 179 8.46 -20.76 -8.27
CA ASP A 179 9.57 -20.75 -9.24
C ASP A 179 9.18 -20.10 -10.58
N TRP A 180 8.62 -18.88 -10.51
CA TRP A 180 8.18 -18.07 -11.65
C TRP A 180 9.11 -16.91 -11.99
#